data_AF-A0A3B9SHN9-F1
#
_entry.id   AF-A0A3B9SHN9-F1
#
_cell.length_a   1.000
_cell.length_b   1.000
_cell.length_c   1.000
_cell.angle_alpha   90.00
_cell.angle_beta   90.00
_cell.angle_gamma   90.00
#
_symmetry.space_group_name_H-M   'P 1'
#
loop_
_entity.id
_entity.type
_entity.pdbx_description
1 polymer ?
#
loop_
_entity_poly.entity_id
_entity_poly.type
_entity_poly.pdbx_seq_one_letter_code
_entity_poly.pdbx_strand_id
1 'polypeptide(L)' 'MFTDYLLVDGYNVIFAQNKELYEDNIDAAREDLINKLCNFAGVNKVKVILVFDAYKVVGGEGSVEERSGIYI' A
#
# COMPACT_ATOMS: atom_id res chain seq x y z
N MET A 1 -7.28 -2.36 25.42
CA MET A 1 -7.25 -1.32 24.37
C MET A 1 -7.20 -2.06 23.05
N PHE A 2 -8.16 -1.86 22.15
CA PHE A 2 -8.17 -2.53 20.85
C PHE A 2 -7.21 -1.82 19.91
N THR A 3 -6.54 -2.58 19.05
CA THR A 3 -5.72 -2.02 17.97
C THR A 3 -6.60 -1.93 16.74
N ASP A 4 -6.73 -0.72 16.20
CA ASP A 4 -7.46 -0.52 14.95
C ASP A 4 -6.62 -1.02 13.78
N TYR A 5 -7.30 -1.59 12.78
CA TYR A 5 -6.70 -2.07 11.54
C TYR A 5 -7.33 -1.36 10.35
N LEU A 6 -6.49 -0.92 9.42
CA LEU A 6 -6.90 -0.38 8.14
C LEU A 6 -6.42 -1.29 7.02
N LEU A 7 -7.35 -1.89 6.28
CA LEU A 7 -7.06 -2.66 5.07
C LEU A 7 -7.18 -1.75 3.86
N VAL A 8 -6.12 -1.69 3.05
CA VAL A 8 -6.02 -0.80 1.89
C VAL A 8 -5.75 -1.61 0.63
N ASP A 9 -6.56 -1.40 -0.41
CA ASP A 9 -6.26 -1.86 -1.76
C ASP A 9 -5.37 -0.83 -2.46
N GLY A 10 -4.10 -1.19 -2.65
CA GLY A 10 -3.07 -0.27 -3.10
C GLY A 10 -3.33 0.28 -4.50
N TYR A 11 -3.68 -0.57 -5.46
CA TYR A 11 -3.90 -0.14 -6.84
C TYR A 11 -5.16 0.71 -7.00
N ASN A 12 -6.24 0.38 -6.29
CA ASN A 12 -7.44 1.21 -6.32
C ASN A 12 -7.18 2.62 -5.76
N VAL A 13 -6.45 2.74 -4.65
CA VAL A 13 -6.07 4.06 -4.09
C VAL A 13 -5.18 4.83 -5.06
N ILE A 14 -4.19 4.15 -5.63
CA ILE A 14 -3.29 4.69 -6.65
C ILE A 14 -4.08 5.27 -7.83
N PHE A 15 -4.96 4.48 -8.44
CA PHE A 15 -5.72 4.88 -9.62
C PHE A 15 -6.73 5.99 -9.33
N ALA A 16 -7.24 6.07 -8.10
CA ALA A 16 -8.13 7.16 -7.69
C ALA A 16 -7.42 8.51 -7.56
N GLN A 17 -6.11 8.54 -7.29
CA GLN A 17 -5.38 9.79 -7.05
C GLN A 17 -4.91 10.49 -8.32
N ASN A 18 -4.36 9.77 -9.30
CA ASN A 18 -3.87 10.37 -10.56
C ASN A 18 -3.54 9.30 -11.60
N LYS A 19 -4.54 8.78 -12.32
CA LYS A 19 -4.34 7.71 -13.32
C LYS A 19 -3.23 8.00 -14.35
N GLU A 20 -3.02 9.26 -14.69
CA GLU A 20 -2.03 9.74 -15.68
C GLU A 20 -0.58 9.59 -15.20
N LEU A 21 -0.30 9.64 -13.90
CA LEU A 21 1.06 9.50 -13.35
C LEU A 21 1.56 8.04 -13.36
N TYR A 22 0.67 7.06 -13.55
CA TYR A 22 0.99 5.63 -13.44
C TYR A 22 1.31 4.96 -14.76
N GLU A 23 1.05 5.59 -15.90
CA GLU A 23 1.43 5.00 -17.19
C GLU A 23 2.96 4.88 -17.32
N ASP A 24 3.70 5.81 -16.71
CA ASP A 24 5.15 5.87 -16.84
C ASP A 24 5.93 5.26 -15.65
N ASN A 25 5.38 5.23 -14.43
CA ASN A 25 6.11 4.70 -13.26
C ASN A 25 5.23 4.21 -12.10
N ILE A 26 4.68 3.01 -12.24
CA ILE A 26 3.83 2.39 -11.22
C ILE A 26 4.57 2.09 -9.90
N ASP A 27 5.87 1.78 -9.97
CA ASP A 27 6.68 1.44 -8.80
C ASP A 27 6.93 2.66 -7.92
N ALA A 28 7.23 3.82 -8.51
CA ALA A 28 7.40 5.07 -7.77
C ALA A 28 6.15 5.44 -6.96
N ALA A 29 4.99 5.17 -7.51
CA ALA A 29 3.74 5.53 -6.86
C ALA A 29 3.26 4.48 -5.85
N ARG A 30 3.69 3.21 -5.97
CA ARG A 30 3.63 2.24 -4.85
C ARG A 30 4.43 2.74 -3.66
N GLU A 31 5.68 3.16 -3.88
CA GLU A 31 6.56 3.67 -2.82
C GLU A 31 6.02 4.96 -2.18
N ASP A 32 5.47 5.87 -2.98
CA ASP A 32 4.81 7.07 -2.47
C ASP A 32 3.59 6.73 -1.58
N LEU A 33 2.74 5.79 -2.00
CA LEU A 33 1.61 5.32 -1.19
C LEU A 33 2.08 4.67 0.13
N ILE A 34 3.11 3.81 0.07
CA ILE A 34 3.70 3.19 1.27
C ILE A 34 4.17 4.27 2.25
N ASN A 35 4.89 5.27 1.79
CA ASN A 35 5.39 6.37 2.64
C ASN A 35 4.25 7.18 3.28
N LYS A 36 3.22 7.51 2.51
CA LYS A 36 2.03 8.22 3.01
C LYS A 36 1.33 7.41 4.10
N LEU A 37 1.13 6.11 3.87
CA LEU A 37 0.49 5.24 4.83
C LEU A 37 1.37 5.05 6.07
N CYS A 38 2.69 4.94 5.96
CA CYS A 38 3.60 4.81 7.11
C CYS A 38 3.43 5.99 8.07
N ASN A 39 3.35 7.20 7.52
CA ASN A 39 3.06 8.41 8.29
C ASN A 39 1.67 8.34 8.94
N PHE A 40 0.64 7.94 8.17
CA PHE A 40 -0.72 7.78 8.68
C PHE A 40 -0.81 6.77 9.84
N ALA A 41 -0.16 5.61 9.71
CA ALA A 41 -0.09 4.57 10.73
C ALA A 41 0.54 5.10 12.03
N GLY A 42 1.67 5.81 11.90
CA GLY A 42 2.40 6.37 13.04
C GLY A 42 1.64 7.46 13.79
N VAL A 43 0.97 8.36 13.08
CA VAL A 43 0.16 9.46 13.64
C VAL A 43 -1.10 8.93 14.31
N ASN A 44 -1.81 8.00 13.67
CA ASN A 44 -3.11 7.52 14.15
C ASN A 44 -3.02 6.29 15.08
N LYS A 45 -1.82 5.74 15.28
CA LYS A 45 -1.60 4.52 16.09
C LYS A 45 -2.45 3.33 15.62
N VAL A 46 -2.62 3.22 14.30
CA VAL A 46 -3.36 2.15 13.61
C VAL A 46 -2.38 1.21 12.93
N LYS A 47 -2.71 -0.09 12.82
CA LYS A 47 -1.97 -1.02 11.96
C LYS A 47 -2.55 -0.99 10.56
N VAL A 48 -1.69 -0.83 9.55
CA VAL A 48 -2.14 -0.81 8.16
C VAL A 48 -1.75 -2.13 7.49
N ILE A 49 -2.67 -2.70 6.73
CA ILE A 49 -2.43 -3.82 5.83
C ILE A 49 -2.68 -3.29 4.42
N LEU A 50 -1.63 -3.12 3.64
CA LEU A 50 -1.67 -2.59 2.28
C LEU A 50 -1.49 -3.74 1.30
N VAL A 51 -2.54 -4.07 0.55
CA VAL A 51 -2.48 -5.16 -0.43
C VAL A 51 -2.29 -4.56 -1.81
N PHE A 52 -1.21 -4.94 -2.46
CA PHE A 52 -1.10 -4.83 -3.92
C PHE A 52 -1.43 -6.19 -4.52
N ASP A 53 -2.57 -6.32 -5.17
CA ASP A 53 -2.90 -7.57 -5.87
C ASP A 53 -1.85 -7.86 -6.96
N ALA A 54 -1.75 -9.10 -7.42
CA ALA A 54 -0.80 -9.49 -8.44
C ALA A 54 -1.25 -9.00 -9.84
N TYR A 55 -1.53 -7.69 -9.98
CA TYR A 55 -1.86 -7.03 -11.23
C TYR A 55 -0.73 -7.29 -12.23
N LYS A 56 -0.91 -8.34 -13.05
CA LYS A 56 -0.07 -8.87 -14.15
C LYS A 56 0.94 -10.00 -13.87
N VAL A 57 1.09 -10.54 -12.65
CA VAL A 57 2.09 -11.61 -12.42
C VAL A 57 1.43 -13.00 -12.39
N VAL A 58 1.55 -13.75 -13.49
CA VAL A 58 1.17 -15.17 -13.54
C VAL A 58 2.23 -15.97 -12.77
N GLY A 59 1.86 -16.51 -11.60
CA GLY A 59 2.72 -17.40 -10.81
C GLY A 59 3.63 -16.75 -9.76
N GLY A 60 3.39 -15.49 -9.38
CA GLY A 60 4.14 -14.85 -8.30
C GLY A 60 3.77 -15.44 -6.94
N GLU A 61 4.75 -15.94 -6.20
CA GLU A 61 4.58 -16.21 -4.77
C GLU A 61 4.29 -14.87 -4.07
N GLY A 62 3.15 -14.78 -3.38
CA GLY A 62 2.85 -13.60 -2.59
C GLY A 62 3.92 -13.41 -1.51
N SER A 63 4.48 -12.20 -1.42
CA SER A 63 5.40 -11.81 -0.34
C SER A 63 4.67 -10.94 0.66
N VAL A 64 5.01 -11.09 1.94
CA VAL A 64 4.61 -10.14 2.99
C VAL A 64 5.85 -9.41 3.48
N GLU A 65 5.80 -8.09 3.48
CA GLU A 65 6.85 -7.23 4.03
C GLU A 65 6.29 -6.35 5.16
N GLU A 66 7.03 -6.20 6.26
CA GLU A 66 6.68 -5.23 7.31
C GLU A 66 7.59 -4.00 7.22
N ARG A 67 6.99 -2.82 7.01
CA ARG A 67 7.68 -1.52 7.03
C ARG A 67 7.00 -0.58 8.01
N SER A 68 7.70 -0.18 9.06
CA SER A 68 7.28 0.92 9.96
C SER A 68 5.82 0.81 10.49
N GLY A 69 5.36 -0.41 10.81
CA GLY A 69 3.99 -0.64 11.32
C GLY A 69 2.94 -0.88 10.24
N ILE A 70 3.38 -1.10 8.99
CA ILE A 70 2.55 -1.49 7.85
C ILE A 70 2.97 -2.86 7.36
N TYR A 71 1.98 -3.70 7.11
CA TYR A 71 2.13 -4.96 6.38
C TYR A 71 1.78 -4.72 4.92
N ILE A 72 2.68 -5.08 4.01
CA ILE A 72 2.54 -4.94 2.57
C ILE A 72 2.52 -6.33 1.95
#